data_AF-A0A926AV35-F1
#
_entry.id   AF-A0A926AV35-F1
#
_cell.length_a   1.000
_cell.length_b   1.000
_cell.length_c   1.000
_cell.angle_alpha   90.00
_cell.angle_beta   90.00
_cell.angle_gamma   90.00
#
_symmetry.space_group_name_H-M   'P 1'
#
loop_
_entity.id
_entity.type
_entity.pdbx_description
1 polymer ?
#
loop_
_entity_poly.entity_id
_entity_poly.type
_entity_poly.pdbx_seq_one_letter_code
_entity_poly.pdbx_strand_id
1 'polypeptide(L)'
;KTPWSGLYRYYQAIAALQQAAMLQPHDVDVRYDLLSLLEKTRRSDLALETVRQIKQLQPFTPNSTDLQRQQRERLLNTELSLEDIVAKIDEMTQQALAANTDRFQVAAAAFQAGGVLTAIRTLEEDAVYKEQNIAAKTMLGTWLLEAGRVREAHETLEAVEQISAAGGAPGWRDAVAVSALANADYPRAIRLWRDQARVTETSAGEASLMTLPFLTLNPYWLGADQYPLTHTVAAAQLLEGSLGEVTALRFQIAMSQLESGNCTGATQTLRQAVERDPASPIRPLLRFYLLCTTNELIDEKTTNTNTIEEFDSLSVEAPAKDK
;
A
#
# COMPACT_ATOMS: atom_id res chain seq x y z
N LYS A 1 -10.61 -7.24 -2.47
CA LYS A 1 -9.18 -7.25 -2.10
C LYS A 1 -8.69 -5.82 -2.22
N THR A 2 -8.52 -5.10 -1.11
CA THR A 2 -7.91 -3.77 -1.16
C THR A 2 -6.51 -3.91 -1.76
N PRO A 3 -6.19 -3.21 -2.86
CA PRO A 3 -4.91 -3.38 -3.57
C PRO A 3 -3.68 -2.92 -2.77
N TRP A 4 -3.89 -2.41 -1.55
CA TRP A 4 -2.91 -1.65 -0.80
C TRP A 4 -2.08 -2.48 0.21
N SER A 5 -2.58 -3.60 0.75
CA SER A 5 -1.84 -4.33 1.81
C SER A 5 -0.55 -5.01 1.33
N GLY A 6 -0.49 -5.43 0.06
CA GLY A 6 0.73 -5.93 -0.58
C GLY A 6 1.70 -4.82 -1.03
N LEU A 7 1.16 -3.62 -1.31
CA LEU A 7 1.92 -2.49 -1.83
C LEU A 7 2.91 -1.92 -0.79
N TYR A 8 2.53 -1.91 0.50
CA TYR A 8 3.36 -1.33 1.55
C TYR A 8 4.62 -2.16 1.83
N ARG A 9 4.50 -3.48 1.89
CA ARG A 9 5.67 -4.36 2.06
C ARG A 9 6.60 -4.29 0.86
N TYR A 10 6.03 -4.10 -0.32
CA TYR A 10 6.83 -3.83 -1.52
C TYR A 10 7.64 -2.55 -1.36
N TYR A 11 7.01 -1.42 -1.01
CA TYR A 11 7.72 -0.15 -0.82
C TYR A 11 8.75 -0.20 0.32
N GLN A 12 8.46 -0.91 1.40
CA GLN A 12 9.44 -1.16 2.47
C GLN A 12 10.62 -2.00 1.96
N ALA A 13 10.35 -3.10 1.25
CA ALA A 13 11.40 -3.98 0.73
C ALA A 13 12.28 -3.28 -0.30
N ILE A 14 11.68 -2.55 -1.25
CA ILE A 14 12.44 -1.82 -2.25
C ILE A 14 13.22 -0.67 -1.63
N ALA A 15 12.64 0.11 -0.71
CA ALA A 15 13.36 1.18 -0.01
C ALA A 15 14.54 0.61 0.80
N ALA A 16 14.35 -0.51 1.50
CA ALA A 16 15.42 -1.16 2.25
C ALA A 16 16.55 -1.68 1.35
N LEU A 17 16.23 -2.33 0.23
CA LEU A 17 17.23 -2.81 -0.73
C LEU A 17 17.95 -1.67 -1.45
N GLN A 18 17.24 -0.60 -1.83
CA GLN A 18 17.83 0.61 -2.39
C GLN A 18 18.78 1.26 -1.38
N GLN A 19 18.36 1.39 -0.11
CA GLN A 19 19.21 1.93 0.94
C GLN A 19 20.44 1.05 1.22
N ALA A 20 20.27 -0.27 1.22
CA ALA A 20 21.38 -1.21 1.34
C ALA A 20 22.37 -1.05 0.18
N ALA A 21 21.88 -0.94 -1.06
CA ALA A 21 22.70 -0.71 -2.24
C ALA A 21 23.42 0.66 -2.21
N MET A 22 22.82 1.68 -1.58
CA MET A 22 23.46 2.98 -1.35
C MET A 22 24.56 2.91 -0.28
N LEU A 23 24.32 2.19 0.82
CA LEU A 23 25.28 2.04 1.92
C LEU A 23 26.46 1.14 1.56
N GLN A 24 26.22 0.13 0.71
CA GLN A 24 27.23 -0.80 0.24
C GLN A 24 27.25 -0.85 -1.30
N PRO A 25 27.79 0.19 -1.97
CA PRO A 25 27.72 0.31 -3.43
C PRO A 25 28.37 -0.83 -4.21
N HIS A 26 29.33 -1.53 -3.58
CA HIS A 26 30.10 -2.60 -4.18
C HIS A 26 29.61 -4.00 -3.81
N ASP A 27 28.59 -4.12 -2.96
CA ASP A 27 27.98 -5.41 -2.66
C ASP A 27 27.08 -5.82 -3.84
N VAL A 28 27.44 -6.94 -4.47
CA VAL A 28 26.72 -7.46 -5.63
C VAL A 28 25.52 -8.30 -5.22
N ASP A 29 25.56 -8.92 -4.04
CA ASP A 29 24.48 -9.78 -3.55
C ASP A 29 23.23 -8.95 -3.31
N VAL A 30 23.38 -7.77 -2.68
CA VAL A 30 22.29 -6.79 -2.49
C VAL A 30 21.68 -6.36 -3.83
N ARG A 31 22.49 -6.20 -4.87
CA ARG A 31 21.99 -5.84 -6.21
C ARG A 31 21.27 -6.99 -6.91
N TYR A 32 21.70 -8.23 -6.70
CA TYR A 32 20.95 -9.39 -7.17
C TYR A 32 19.60 -9.53 -6.45
N ASP A 33 19.55 -9.26 -5.15
CA ASP A 33 18.30 -9.26 -4.38
C ASP A 33 17.36 -8.15 -4.88
N LEU A 34 17.90 -6.95 -5.14
CA LEU A 34 17.15 -5.84 -5.76
C LEU A 34 16.64 -6.22 -7.14
N LEU A 35 17.49 -6.79 -8.00
CA LEU A 35 17.10 -7.26 -9.33
C LEU A 35 15.98 -8.30 -9.24
N SER A 36 16.10 -9.29 -8.35
CA SER A 36 15.07 -10.31 -8.17
C SER A 36 13.73 -9.72 -7.74
N LEU A 37 13.74 -8.71 -6.87
CA LEU A 37 12.52 -8.01 -6.47
C LEU A 37 11.90 -7.26 -7.65
N LEU A 38 12.71 -6.52 -8.42
CA LEU A 38 12.26 -5.73 -9.57
C LEU A 38 11.72 -6.59 -10.71
N GLU A 39 12.32 -7.75 -10.97
CA GLU A 39 11.82 -8.74 -11.94
C GLU A 39 10.46 -9.30 -11.50
N LYS A 40 10.30 -9.64 -10.22
CA LYS A 40 9.03 -10.13 -9.66
C LYS A 40 7.91 -9.10 -9.76
N THR A 41 8.24 -7.81 -9.61
CA THR A 41 7.27 -6.71 -9.70
C THR A 41 7.19 -6.07 -11.09
N ARG A 42 7.92 -6.62 -12.07
CA ARG A 42 7.94 -6.20 -13.48
C ARG A 42 8.30 -4.72 -13.64
N ARG A 43 9.29 -4.24 -12.89
CA ARG A 43 9.87 -2.90 -13.04
C ARG A 43 11.05 -2.94 -13.99
N SER A 44 10.74 -2.95 -15.28
CA SER A 44 11.68 -3.30 -16.34
C SER A 44 12.84 -2.32 -16.47
N ASP A 45 12.60 -1.03 -16.33
CA ASP A 45 13.64 0.00 -16.48
C ASP A 45 14.58 0.08 -15.27
N LEU A 46 14.05 0.02 -14.05
CA LEU A 46 14.85 -0.12 -12.83
C LEU A 46 15.65 -1.44 -12.82
N ALA A 47 15.03 -2.54 -13.27
CA ALA A 47 15.73 -3.82 -13.41
C ALA A 47 16.89 -3.72 -14.41
N LEU A 48 16.66 -3.06 -15.55
CA LEU A 48 17.69 -2.83 -16.56
C LEU A 48 18.87 -2.01 -16.01
N GLU A 49 18.57 -0.93 -15.28
CA GLU A 49 19.61 -0.14 -14.62
C GLU A 49 20.40 -0.99 -13.61
N THR A 50 19.72 -1.81 -12.81
CA THR A 50 20.34 -2.69 -11.83
C THR A 50 21.25 -3.73 -12.50
N VAL A 51 20.82 -4.34 -13.61
CA VAL A 51 21.65 -5.27 -14.40
C VAL A 51 22.92 -4.59 -14.90
N ARG A 52 22.80 -3.36 -15.42
CA ARG A 52 23.95 -2.58 -15.88
C ARG A 52 24.93 -2.28 -14.74
N GLN A 53 24.42 -1.96 -13.55
CA GLN A 53 25.25 -1.74 -12.36
C GLN A 53 25.95 -3.04 -11.91
N ILE A 54 25.28 -4.20 -11.92
CA ILE A 54 25.91 -5.49 -11.60
C ILE A 54 27.07 -5.79 -12.56
N LYS A 55 26.87 -5.58 -13.87
CA LYS A 55 27.91 -5.78 -14.89
C LYS A 55 29.13 -4.86 -14.69
N GLN A 56 28.91 -3.63 -14.21
CA GLN A 56 30.01 -2.71 -13.91
C GLN A 56 30.83 -3.17 -12.70
N LEU A 57 30.20 -3.73 -11.68
CA LEU A 57 30.87 -4.21 -10.46
C LEU A 57 31.57 -5.55 -10.64
N GLN A 58 31.06 -6.41 -11.52
CA GLN A 58 31.68 -7.67 -11.89
C GLN A 58 32.15 -7.64 -13.36
N PRO A 59 33.21 -6.87 -13.67
CA PRO A 59 33.75 -6.83 -15.01
C PRO A 59 34.28 -8.21 -15.41
N PHE A 60 33.98 -8.60 -16.64
CA PHE A 60 34.25 -9.96 -17.10
C PHE A 60 35.75 -10.28 -17.12
N THR A 61 36.17 -11.28 -16.36
CA THR A 61 37.53 -11.81 -16.41
C THR A 61 37.61 -13.04 -17.34
N PRO A 62 38.65 -13.15 -18.20
CA PRO A 62 38.83 -14.29 -19.11
C PRO A 62 38.93 -15.65 -18.39
N ASN A 63 39.44 -15.67 -17.15
CA ASN A 63 39.60 -16.87 -16.33
C ASN A 63 38.39 -17.16 -15.43
N SER A 64 37.17 -17.01 -15.98
CA SER A 64 35.93 -17.27 -15.22
C SER A 64 35.60 -18.76 -15.15
N THR A 65 35.06 -19.17 -14.00
CA THR A 65 34.52 -20.53 -13.78
C THR A 65 33.27 -20.75 -14.63
N ASP A 66 32.91 -22.02 -14.89
CA ASP A 66 31.72 -22.33 -15.71
C ASP A 66 30.42 -21.76 -15.10
N LEU A 67 30.34 -21.69 -13.76
CA LEU A 67 29.22 -21.08 -13.06
C LEU A 67 29.12 -19.56 -13.31
N GLN A 68 30.26 -18.86 -13.30
CA GLN A 68 30.31 -17.42 -13.63
C GLN A 68 29.94 -17.17 -15.09
N ARG A 69 30.30 -18.07 -16.02
CA ARG A 69 29.87 -17.98 -17.43
C ARG A 69 28.35 -18.13 -17.57
N GLN A 70 27.75 -19.09 -16.88
CA GLN A 70 26.29 -19.26 -16.89
C GLN A 70 25.56 -18.05 -16.29
N GLN A 71 26.05 -17.50 -15.16
CA GLN A 71 25.49 -16.29 -14.57
C GLN A 71 25.59 -15.10 -15.52
N ARG A 72 26.71 -14.97 -16.23
CA ARG A 72 26.91 -13.95 -17.27
C ARG A 72 25.90 -14.08 -18.40
N GLU A 73 25.74 -15.28 -18.96
CA GLU A 73 24.79 -15.51 -20.07
C GLU A 73 23.36 -15.17 -19.64
N ARG A 74 22.98 -15.53 -18.41
CA ARG A 74 21.68 -15.13 -17.86
C ARG A 74 21.53 -13.62 -17.79
N LEU A 75 22.51 -12.91 -17.22
CA LEU A 75 22.46 -11.44 -17.14
C LEU A 75 22.38 -10.76 -18.50
N LEU A 76 23.13 -11.24 -19.50
CA LEU A 76 23.07 -10.68 -20.87
C LEU A 76 21.72 -10.93 -21.52
N ASN A 77 21.14 -12.12 -21.37
CA ASN A 77 19.81 -12.43 -21.90
C ASN A 77 18.73 -11.58 -21.20
N THR A 78 18.84 -11.41 -19.88
CA THR A 78 17.94 -10.53 -19.11
C THR A 78 18.08 -9.09 -19.58
N GLU A 79 19.29 -8.57 -19.76
CA GLU A 79 19.54 -7.21 -20.25
C GLU A 79 18.88 -6.98 -21.61
N LEU A 80 19.13 -7.85 -22.60
CA LEU A 80 18.55 -7.74 -23.94
C LEU A 80 17.01 -7.76 -23.88
N SER A 81 16.44 -8.68 -23.10
CA SER A 81 14.99 -8.76 -22.93
C SER A 81 14.40 -7.49 -22.30
N LEU A 82 15.10 -6.89 -21.33
CA LEU A 82 14.65 -5.68 -20.67
C LEU A 82 14.82 -4.45 -21.56
N GLU A 83 15.89 -4.36 -22.34
CA GLU A 83 16.10 -3.28 -23.32
C GLU A 83 14.97 -3.21 -24.34
N ASP A 84 14.56 -4.35 -24.90
CA ASP A 84 13.43 -4.42 -25.83
C ASP A 84 12.11 -3.96 -25.20
N ILE A 85 11.88 -4.29 -23.92
CA ILE A 85 10.68 -3.87 -23.19
C ILE A 85 10.71 -2.36 -22.94
N VAL A 86 11.83 -1.84 -22.42
CA VAL A 86 11.99 -0.42 -22.10
C VAL A 86 11.89 0.44 -23.36
N ALA A 87 12.49 0.00 -24.47
CA ALA A 87 12.39 0.71 -25.75
C ALA A 87 10.93 0.84 -26.23
N LYS A 88 10.11 -0.22 -26.08
CA LYS A 88 8.68 -0.16 -26.41
C LYS A 88 7.91 0.80 -25.49
N ILE A 89 8.21 0.80 -24.19
CA ILE A 89 7.59 1.72 -23.24
C ILE A 89 7.93 3.17 -23.60
N ASP A 90 9.19 3.45 -23.93
CA ASP A 90 9.64 4.77 -24.35
C ASP A 90 8.96 5.21 -25.66
N GLU A 91 8.86 4.32 -26.65
CA GLU A 91 8.16 4.60 -27.91
C GLU A 91 6.68 4.92 -27.68
N MET A 92 5.98 4.09 -26.90
CA MET A 92 4.56 4.32 -26.56
C MET A 92 4.36 5.65 -25.81
N THR A 93 5.27 5.97 -24.90
CA THR A 93 5.25 7.22 -24.13
C THR A 93 5.41 8.43 -25.06
N GLN A 94 6.39 8.39 -25.98
CA GLN A 94 6.63 9.47 -26.94
C GLN A 94 5.45 9.66 -27.90
N GLN A 95 4.88 8.57 -28.41
CA GLN A 95 3.70 8.62 -29.28
C GLN A 95 2.49 9.25 -28.56
N ALA A 96 2.26 8.87 -27.29
CA ALA A 96 1.15 9.40 -26.51
C ALA A 96 1.31 10.90 -26.18
N LEU A 97 2.55 11.35 -25.90
CA LEU A 97 2.87 12.78 -25.72
C LEU A 97 2.69 13.56 -27.04
N ALA A 98 3.12 13.00 -28.17
CA ALA A 98 2.94 13.61 -29.49
C ALA A 98 1.45 13.72 -29.88
N ALA A 99 0.61 12.82 -29.38
CA ALA A 99 -0.84 12.87 -29.53
C ALA A 99 -1.54 13.89 -28.61
N ASN A 100 -0.80 14.71 -27.85
CA ASN A 100 -1.33 15.65 -26.85
C ASN A 100 -2.18 14.98 -25.74
N THR A 101 -1.87 13.72 -25.41
CA THR A 101 -2.47 13.07 -24.23
C THR A 101 -1.99 13.78 -22.97
N ASP A 102 -2.84 13.85 -21.94
CA ASP A 102 -2.48 14.45 -20.65
C ASP A 102 -1.21 13.80 -20.08
N ARG A 103 -0.24 14.63 -19.68
CA ARG A 103 1.10 14.18 -19.28
C ARG A 103 1.06 13.25 -18.07
N PHE A 104 0.15 13.49 -17.12
CA PHE A 104 -0.04 12.59 -15.98
C PHE A 104 -0.58 11.23 -16.40
N GLN A 105 -1.55 11.19 -17.32
CA GLN A 105 -2.05 9.92 -17.87
C GLN A 105 -0.97 9.14 -18.61
N VAL A 106 -0.12 9.81 -19.39
CA VAL A 106 1.00 9.17 -20.08
C VAL A 106 2.01 8.60 -19.09
N ALA A 107 2.41 9.38 -18.08
CA ALA A 107 3.34 8.91 -17.05
C ALA A 107 2.75 7.74 -16.25
N ALA A 108 1.46 7.80 -15.89
CA ALA A 108 0.78 6.70 -15.22
C ALA A 108 0.74 5.43 -16.08
N ALA A 109 0.49 5.56 -17.40
CA ALA A 109 0.52 4.43 -18.32
C ALA A 109 1.93 3.81 -18.43
N ALA A 110 2.99 4.63 -18.51
CA ALA A 110 4.36 4.15 -18.50
C ALA A 110 4.69 3.38 -17.21
N PHE A 111 4.28 3.90 -16.06
CA PHE A 111 4.45 3.23 -14.77
C PHE A 111 3.73 1.88 -14.73
N GLN A 112 2.48 1.80 -15.20
CA GLN A 112 1.73 0.54 -15.28
C GLN A 112 2.38 -0.48 -16.23
N ALA A 113 3.05 -0.01 -17.29
CA ALA A 113 3.83 -0.85 -18.19
C ALA A 113 5.17 -1.33 -17.60
N GLY A 114 5.55 -0.85 -16.42
CA GLY A 114 6.79 -1.20 -15.73
C GLY A 114 7.94 -0.22 -15.96
N GLY A 115 7.67 0.94 -16.56
CA GLY A 115 8.63 2.02 -16.79
C GLY A 115 8.58 3.10 -15.70
N VAL A 116 9.16 2.83 -14.53
CA VAL A 116 9.19 3.76 -13.39
C VAL A 116 10.05 5.01 -13.68
N LEU A 117 11.27 4.81 -14.18
CA LEU A 117 12.18 5.88 -14.59
C LEU A 117 11.60 6.68 -15.76
N THR A 118 10.97 6.01 -16.73
CA THR A 118 10.29 6.69 -17.84
C THR A 118 9.14 7.57 -17.32
N ALA A 119 8.31 7.05 -16.40
CA ALA A 119 7.23 7.82 -15.79
C ALA A 119 7.74 9.05 -15.00
N ILE A 120 8.81 8.88 -14.22
CA ILE A 120 9.47 9.98 -13.50
C ILE A 120 9.96 11.04 -14.48
N ARG A 121 10.71 10.63 -15.52
CA ARG A 121 11.24 11.55 -16.55
C ARG A 121 10.11 12.34 -17.21
N THR A 122 9.01 11.69 -17.58
CA THR A 122 7.86 12.34 -18.21
C THR A 122 7.26 13.42 -17.33
N LEU A 123 7.22 13.27 -16.00
CA LEU A 123 6.72 14.33 -15.11
C LEU A 123 7.76 15.40 -14.77
N GLU A 124 9.05 15.04 -14.71
CA GLU A 124 10.13 15.98 -14.37
C GLU A 124 10.44 16.97 -15.50
N GLU A 125 10.23 16.59 -16.75
CA GLU A 125 10.44 17.45 -17.92
C GLU A 125 9.56 18.71 -17.95
N ASP A 126 8.41 18.71 -17.25
CA ASP A 126 7.49 19.84 -17.20
C ASP A 126 7.24 20.29 -15.74
N ALA A 127 8.13 21.18 -15.28
CA ALA A 127 8.06 21.72 -13.93
C ALA A 127 6.74 22.49 -13.66
N VAL A 128 6.19 23.18 -14.66
CA VAL A 128 4.95 23.97 -14.48
C VAL A 128 3.76 23.04 -14.28
N TYR A 129 3.66 22.00 -15.10
CA TYR A 129 2.61 20.99 -14.97
C TYR A 129 2.67 20.28 -13.61
N LYS A 130 3.87 19.88 -13.17
CA LYS A 130 4.10 19.29 -11.85
C LYS A 130 3.59 20.21 -10.74
N GLU A 131 3.92 21.50 -10.79
CA GLU A 131 3.53 22.43 -9.72
C GLU A 131 2.03 22.58 -9.54
N GLN A 132 1.27 22.52 -10.65
CA GLN A 132 -0.18 22.71 -10.69
C GLN A 132 -0.97 21.45 -10.33
N ASN A 133 -0.44 20.26 -10.61
CA ASN A 133 -1.17 19.00 -10.44
C ASN A 133 -0.70 18.24 -9.18
N ILE A 134 -1.48 18.34 -8.09
CA ILE A 134 -1.20 17.66 -6.80
C ILE A 134 -1.16 16.14 -6.95
N ALA A 135 -2.03 15.57 -7.79
CA ALA A 135 -2.05 14.13 -8.03
C ALA A 135 -0.76 13.66 -8.72
N ALA A 136 -0.28 14.43 -9.72
CA ALA A 136 0.99 14.18 -10.39
C ALA A 136 2.17 14.28 -9.41
N LYS A 137 2.20 15.28 -8.52
CA LYS A 137 3.21 15.41 -7.45
C LYS A 137 3.20 14.22 -6.49
N THR A 138 2.02 13.80 -6.08
CA THR A 138 1.87 12.68 -5.13
C THR A 138 2.41 11.40 -5.75
N MET A 139 2.04 11.11 -7.00
CA MET A 139 2.54 9.94 -7.72
C MET A 139 4.04 10.03 -8.00
N LEU A 140 4.54 11.19 -8.44
CA LEU A 140 5.98 11.42 -8.64
C LEU A 140 6.76 11.12 -7.36
N GLY A 141 6.32 11.65 -6.22
CA GLY A 141 6.92 11.35 -4.92
C GLY A 141 6.98 9.86 -4.61
N THR A 142 5.89 9.11 -4.87
CA THR A 142 5.88 7.65 -4.66
C THR A 142 6.82 6.90 -5.62
N TRP A 143 6.92 7.32 -6.88
CA TRP A 143 7.82 6.69 -7.86
C TRP A 143 9.29 7.01 -7.57
N LEU A 144 9.58 8.21 -7.06
CA LEU A 144 10.92 8.58 -6.61
C LEU A 144 11.38 7.69 -5.43
N LEU A 145 10.49 7.34 -4.49
CA LEU A 145 10.81 6.37 -3.44
C LEU A 145 11.18 5.00 -4.03
N GLU A 146 10.41 4.55 -5.01
CA GLU A 146 10.62 3.27 -5.69
C GLU A 146 11.97 3.21 -6.43
N ALA A 147 12.36 4.34 -7.04
CA ALA A 147 13.65 4.51 -7.70
C ALA A 147 14.82 4.75 -6.72
N GLY A 148 14.60 4.73 -5.40
CA GLY A 148 15.64 4.99 -4.39
C GLY A 148 16.02 6.46 -4.22
N ARG A 149 15.34 7.40 -4.89
CA ARG A 149 15.53 8.87 -4.75
C ARG A 149 14.81 9.41 -3.51
N VAL A 150 15.12 8.85 -2.34
CA VAL A 150 14.38 9.06 -1.07
C VAL A 150 14.29 10.54 -0.66
N ARG A 151 15.40 11.28 -0.77
CA ARG A 151 15.45 12.70 -0.39
C ARG A 151 14.53 13.55 -1.27
N GLU A 152 14.60 13.37 -2.58
CA GLU A 152 13.77 14.13 -3.54
C GLU A 152 12.29 13.77 -3.42
N ALA A 153 12.01 12.49 -3.15
CA ALA A 153 10.66 12.05 -2.82
C ALA A 153 10.12 12.73 -1.56
N HIS A 154 10.94 12.82 -0.50
CA HIS A 154 10.57 13.47 0.75
C HIS A 154 10.24 14.94 0.56
N GLU A 155 11.11 15.69 -0.13
CA GLU A 155 10.91 17.11 -0.44
C GLU A 155 9.63 17.34 -1.28
N THR A 156 9.41 16.49 -2.29
CA THR A 156 8.22 16.56 -3.15
C THR A 156 6.93 16.31 -2.36
N LEU A 157 6.93 15.31 -1.47
CA LEU A 157 5.76 14.92 -0.69
C LEU A 157 5.49 15.83 0.50
N GLU A 158 6.52 16.48 1.06
CA GLU A 158 6.34 17.52 2.06
C GLU A 158 5.57 18.71 1.50
N ALA A 159 5.86 19.12 0.26
CA ALA A 159 5.07 20.15 -0.42
C ALA A 159 3.60 19.71 -0.63
N VAL A 160 3.36 18.42 -0.88
CA VAL A 160 2.00 17.88 -0.98
C VAL A 160 1.25 17.94 0.35
N GLU A 161 1.91 17.64 1.48
CA GLU A 161 1.30 17.75 2.82
C GLU A 161 0.83 19.18 3.09
N GLN A 162 1.68 20.19 2.81
CA GLN A 162 1.35 21.60 3.05
C GLN A 162 0.10 22.06 2.27
N ILE A 163 -0.04 21.61 1.02
CA ILE A 163 -1.17 21.97 0.16
C ILE A 163 -2.42 21.16 0.52
N SER A 164 -2.26 19.86 0.78
CA SER A 164 -3.36 18.91 0.94
C SER A 164 -3.96 18.90 2.35
N ALA A 165 -3.24 19.43 3.34
CA ALA A 165 -3.78 19.62 4.69
C ALA A 165 -5.02 20.55 4.70
N ALA A 166 -5.10 21.49 3.76
CA ALA A 166 -6.25 22.39 3.60
C ALA A 166 -7.30 21.87 2.59
N GLY A 167 -6.86 21.14 1.56
CA GLY A 167 -7.71 20.77 0.41
C GLY A 167 -8.19 19.32 0.36
N GLY A 168 -7.70 18.43 1.24
CA GLY A 168 -8.24 17.07 1.39
C GLY A 168 -8.03 16.14 0.19
N ALA A 169 -6.86 16.18 -0.48
CA ALA A 169 -6.57 15.23 -1.55
C ALA A 169 -6.69 13.76 -1.06
N PRO A 170 -7.26 12.83 -1.84
CA PRO A 170 -7.33 11.44 -1.40
C PRO A 170 -5.94 10.80 -1.40
N GLY A 171 -5.63 10.00 -0.38
CA GLY A 171 -4.42 9.17 -0.32
C GLY A 171 -3.09 9.88 -0.07
N TRP A 172 -3.06 11.21 0.10
CA TRP A 172 -1.79 11.93 0.30
C TRP A 172 -1.08 11.53 1.61
N ARG A 173 -1.84 11.28 2.69
CA ARG A 173 -1.26 10.95 4.01
C ARG A 173 -0.42 9.69 3.95
N ASP A 174 -0.87 8.69 3.20
CA ASP A 174 -0.15 7.44 3.05
C ASP A 174 1.16 7.63 2.30
N ALA A 175 1.15 8.39 1.20
CA ALA A 175 2.37 8.71 0.44
C ALA A 175 3.40 9.44 1.30
N VAL A 176 2.98 10.46 2.06
CA VAL A 176 3.86 11.21 2.96
C VAL A 176 4.35 10.36 4.14
N ALA A 177 3.50 9.49 4.68
CA ALA A 177 3.90 8.60 5.78
C ALA A 177 4.95 7.58 5.32
N VAL A 178 4.81 7.03 4.11
CA VAL A 178 5.80 6.11 3.53
C VAL A 178 7.12 6.84 3.24
N SER A 179 7.09 8.09 2.76
CA SER A 179 8.33 8.86 2.56
C SER A 179 9.00 9.24 3.88
N ALA A 180 8.23 9.56 4.92
CA ALA A 180 8.75 9.78 6.27
C ALA A 180 9.40 8.50 6.83
N LEU A 181 8.75 7.34 6.64
CA LEU A 181 9.31 6.05 7.03
C LEU A 181 10.63 5.77 6.31
N ALA A 182 10.68 5.97 4.99
CA ALA A 182 11.89 5.76 4.20
C ALA A 182 13.06 6.68 4.64
N ASN A 183 12.75 7.86 5.19
CA ASN A 183 13.72 8.80 5.77
C ASN A 183 13.97 8.57 7.28
N ALA A 184 13.51 7.46 7.85
CA ALA A 184 13.60 7.11 9.27
C ALA A 184 12.93 8.12 10.24
N ASP A 185 11.99 8.95 9.77
CA ASP A 185 11.15 9.82 10.60
C ASP A 185 9.91 9.04 11.08
N TYR A 186 10.17 8.05 11.95
CA TYR A 186 9.12 7.20 12.53
C TYR A 186 8.02 7.97 13.26
N PRO A 187 8.32 9.00 14.10
CA PRO A 187 7.29 9.76 14.79
C PRO A 187 6.31 10.45 13.82
N ARG A 188 6.80 11.00 12.69
CA ARG A 188 5.96 11.62 11.66
C ARG A 188 5.11 10.58 10.95
N ALA A 189 5.68 9.45 10.53
CA ALA A 189 4.92 8.37 9.89
C ALA A 189 3.79 7.86 10.79
N ILE A 190 4.10 7.60 12.07
CA ILE A 190 3.11 7.16 13.08
C ILE A 190 1.99 8.18 13.24
N ARG A 191 2.32 9.48 13.30
CA ARG A 191 1.30 10.55 13.42
C ARG A 191 0.37 10.56 12.21
N LEU A 192 0.93 10.54 11.00
CA LEU A 192 0.17 10.59 9.75
C LEU A 192 -0.79 9.42 9.61
N TRP A 193 -0.35 8.19 9.90
CA TRP A 193 -1.23 7.02 9.86
C TRP A 193 -2.26 6.99 10.99
N ARG A 194 -1.95 7.53 12.18
CA ARG A 194 -2.96 7.70 13.24
C ARG A 194 -4.04 8.69 12.83
N ASP A 195 -3.64 9.80 12.22
CA ASP A 195 -4.57 10.80 11.71
C ASP A 195 -5.42 10.22 10.58
N GLN A 196 -4.83 9.46 9.66
CA GLN A 196 -5.57 8.76 8.60
C GLN A 196 -6.55 7.74 9.19
N ALA A 197 -6.12 6.90 10.15
CA ALA A 197 -6.99 5.92 10.78
C ALA A 197 -8.18 6.59 11.50
N ARG A 198 -7.94 7.72 12.18
CA ARG A 198 -9.01 8.49 12.83
C ARG A 198 -9.98 9.06 11.79
N VAL A 199 -9.48 9.63 10.69
CA VAL A 199 -10.34 10.15 9.62
C VAL A 199 -11.17 9.03 9.00
N THR A 200 -10.57 7.88 8.69
CA THR A 200 -11.28 6.72 8.15
C THR A 200 -12.35 6.20 9.12
N GLU A 201 -12.04 6.08 10.43
CA GLU A 201 -13.02 5.68 11.45
C GLU A 201 -14.19 6.69 11.54
N THR A 202 -13.90 7.99 11.59
CA THR A 202 -14.95 9.04 11.67
C THR A 202 -15.80 9.09 10.41
N SER A 203 -15.20 9.10 9.22
CA SER A 203 -15.93 9.16 7.95
C SER A 203 -16.78 7.90 7.72
N ALA A 204 -16.29 6.72 8.12
CA ALA A 204 -17.09 5.50 8.07
C ALA A 204 -18.27 5.56 9.05
N GLY A 205 -18.06 6.04 10.27
CA GLY A 205 -19.12 6.24 11.25
C GLY A 205 -20.21 7.20 10.75
N GLU A 206 -19.81 8.36 10.22
CA GLU A 206 -20.73 9.34 9.61
C GLU A 206 -21.50 8.74 8.42
N ALA A 207 -20.82 8.02 7.52
CA ALA A 207 -21.46 7.36 6.39
C ALA A 207 -22.46 6.28 6.84
N SER A 208 -22.11 5.48 7.86
CA SER A 208 -23.03 4.49 8.43
C SER A 208 -24.24 5.15 9.08
N LEU A 209 -24.08 6.28 9.78
CA LEU A 209 -25.21 7.05 10.31
C LEU A 209 -26.13 7.52 9.19
N MET A 210 -25.59 7.96 8.05
CA MET A 210 -26.39 8.37 6.89
C MET A 210 -27.14 7.21 6.21
N THR A 211 -26.78 5.96 6.48
CA THR A 211 -27.55 4.79 6.04
C THR A 211 -28.67 4.39 6.99
N LEU A 212 -28.81 5.06 8.15
CA LEU A 212 -29.80 4.66 9.15
C LEU A 212 -31.23 4.80 8.61
N PRO A 213 -32.08 3.79 8.86
CA PRO A 213 -33.43 3.72 8.30
C PRO A 213 -34.32 4.96 8.60
N PHE A 214 -34.07 5.66 9.72
CA PHE A 214 -34.82 6.84 10.13
C PHE A 214 -34.34 8.17 9.53
N LEU A 215 -33.14 8.20 8.94
CA LEU A 215 -32.56 9.39 8.31
C LEU A 215 -32.75 9.39 6.79
N THR A 216 -32.95 8.20 6.20
CA THR A 216 -33.25 8.02 4.78
C THR A 216 -34.75 7.86 4.59
N LEU A 217 -35.35 8.61 3.66
CA LEU A 217 -36.74 8.38 3.26
C LEU A 217 -36.89 6.92 2.79
N ASN A 218 -37.75 6.13 3.46
CA ASN A 218 -38.10 4.80 3.01
C ASN A 218 -38.59 4.91 1.56
N PRO A 219 -37.87 4.35 0.58
CA PRO A 219 -38.29 4.46 -0.80
C PRO A 219 -39.52 3.57 -0.97
N TYR A 220 -40.71 4.17 -0.99
CA TYR A 220 -42.00 3.47 -1.14
C TYR A 220 -42.03 2.47 -2.32
N TRP A 221 -41.13 2.63 -3.30
CA TRP A 221 -40.98 1.76 -4.47
C TRP A 221 -40.17 0.47 -4.25
N LEU A 222 -39.41 0.34 -3.15
CA LEU A 222 -38.64 -0.88 -2.83
C LEU A 222 -39.49 -1.95 -2.09
N GLY A 223 -40.74 -1.63 -1.77
CA GLY A 223 -41.66 -2.52 -1.04
C GLY A 223 -41.36 -2.56 0.46
N ALA A 224 -42.41 -2.76 1.27
CA ALA A 224 -42.30 -2.78 2.74
C ALA A 224 -41.34 -3.86 3.27
N ASP A 225 -41.13 -4.94 2.50
CA ASP A 225 -40.37 -6.13 2.91
C ASP A 225 -38.85 -5.96 2.85
N GLN A 226 -38.33 -4.94 2.16
CA GLN A 226 -36.88 -4.72 1.99
C GLN A 226 -36.30 -3.76 3.03
N TYR A 227 -37.16 -3.09 3.79
CA TYR A 227 -36.81 -2.19 4.87
C TYR A 227 -36.85 -2.97 6.21
N PRO A 228 -35.81 -2.91 7.06
CA PRO A 228 -34.57 -2.13 6.96
C PRO A 228 -33.37 -2.93 6.39
N LEU A 229 -33.59 -4.12 5.83
CA LEU A 229 -32.50 -5.06 5.48
C LEU A 229 -31.44 -4.43 4.58
N THR A 230 -31.83 -3.74 3.50
CA THR A 230 -30.88 -3.10 2.56
C THR A 230 -30.01 -2.03 3.24
N HIS A 231 -30.58 -1.29 4.19
CA HIS A 231 -29.87 -0.30 5.01
C HIS A 231 -28.88 -0.97 5.96
N THR A 232 -29.29 -2.05 6.63
CA THR A 232 -28.39 -2.80 7.53
C THR A 232 -27.21 -3.42 6.77
N VAL A 233 -27.44 -3.93 5.56
CA VAL A 233 -26.37 -4.48 4.70
C VAL A 233 -25.42 -3.39 4.24
N ALA A 234 -25.93 -2.23 3.80
CA ALA A 234 -25.08 -1.10 3.40
C ALA A 234 -24.23 -0.57 4.57
N ALA A 235 -24.83 -0.42 5.76
CA ALA A 235 -24.13 -0.03 6.97
C ALA A 235 -23.01 -1.02 7.33
N ALA A 236 -23.32 -2.32 7.30
CA ALA A 236 -22.36 -3.39 7.57
C ALA A 236 -21.18 -3.36 6.58
N GLN A 237 -21.45 -3.21 5.27
CA GLN A 237 -20.40 -3.13 4.25
C GLN A 237 -19.47 -1.94 4.42
N LEU A 238 -20.00 -0.76 4.78
CA LEU A 238 -19.20 0.44 5.05
C LEU A 238 -18.30 0.24 6.28
N LEU A 239 -18.87 -0.32 7.36
CA LEU A 239 -18.12 -0.61 8.59
C LEU A 239 -17.03 -1.66 8.36
N GLU A 240 -17.36 -2.79 7.72
CA GLU A 240 -16.39 -3.86 7.40
C GLU A 240 -15.24 -3.34 6.53
N GLY A 241 -15.54 -2.53 5.51
CA GLY A 241 -14.52 -1.91 4.67
C GLY A 241 -13.56 -1.03 5.47
N SER A 242 -14.09 -0.18 6.36
CA SER A 242 -13.29 0.71 7.20
C SER A 242 -12.44 -0.05 8.22
N LEU A 243 -12.96 -1.12 8.82
CA LEU A 243 -12.25 -1.95 9.79
C LEU A 243 -11.00 -2.58 9.18
N GLY A 244 -11.11 -3.10 7.94
CA GLY A 244 -9.97 -3.67 7.23
C GLY A 244 -8.87 -2.64 6.94
N GLU A 245 -9.24 -1.43 6.52
CA GLU A 245 -8.29 -0.33 6.25
C GLU A 245 -7.60 0.14 7.53
N VAL A 246 -8.37 0.40 8.59
CA VAL A 246 -7.87 0.83 9.90
C VAL A 246 -6.94 -0.22 10.50
N THR A 247 -7.26 -1.50 10.35
CA THR A 247 -6.42 -2.60 10.83
C THR A 247 -5.09 -2.66 10.09
N ALA A 248 -5.08 -2.39 8.78
CA ALA A 248 -3.85 -2.25 8.01
C ALA A 248 -3.03 -1.03 8.46
N LEU A 249 -3.65 0.12 8.70
CA LEU A 249 -2.97 1.33 9.21
C LEU A 249 -2.38 1.09 10.61
N ARG A 250 -3.10 0.42 11.50
CA ARG A 250 -2.61 0.02 12.84
C ARG A 250 -1.42 -0.92 12.74
N PHE A 251 -1.45 -1.85 11.78
CA PHE A 251 -0.29 -2.68 11.52
C PHE A 251 0.93 -1.84 11.10
N GLN A 252 0.78 -0.86 10.21
CA GLN A 252 1.89 0.03 9.83
C GLN A 252 2.42 0.86 10.99
N ILE A 253 1.53 1.42 11.82
CA ILE A 253 1.90 2.13 13.04
C ILE A 253 2.74 1.22 13.95
N ALA A 254 2.32 -0.03 14.15
CA ALA A 254 3.04 -0.98 14.96
C ALA A 254 4.43 -1.31 14.39
N MET A 255 4.55 -1.46 13.06
CA MET A 255 5.84 -1.72 12.44
C MET A 255 6.80 -0.54 12.63
N SER A 256 6.35 0.71 12.42
CA SER A 256 7.18 1.88 12.72
C SER A 256 7.53 2.04 14.20
N GLN A 257 6.66 1.59 15.10
CA GLN A 257 6.97 1.52 16.52
C GLN A 257 8.06 0.48 16.81
N LEU A 258 8.05 -0.68 16.16
CA LEU A 258 9.12 -1.67 16.28
C LEU A 258 10.44 -1.14 15.73
N GLU A 259 10.43 -0.52 14.54
CA GLU A 259 11.62 0.03 13.90
C GLU A 259 12.25 1.18 14.71
N SER A 260 11.43 1.98 15.40
CA SER A 260 11.89 3.02 16.33
C SER A 260 12.30 2.49 17.72
N GLY A 261 12.21 1.18 17.97
CA GLY A 261 12.54 0.54 19.25
C GLY A 261 11.45 0.62 20.33
N ASN A 262 10.26 1.15 20.01
CA ASN A 262 9.11 1.20 20.91
C ASN A 262 8.29 -0.10 20.87
N CYS A 263 8.87 -1.19 21.37
CA CYS A 263 8.23 -2.51 21.40
C CYS A 263 6.91 -2.49 22.20
N THR A 264 6.87 -1.77 23.32
CA THR A 264 5.67 -1.70 24.17
C THR A 264 4.48 -1.05 23.45
N GLY A 265 4.71 0.06 22.75
CA GLY A 265 3.69 0.72 21.94
C GLY A 265 3.25 -0.13 20.75
N ALA A 266 4.19 -0.85 20.12
CA ALA A 266 3.89 -1.76 19.03
C ALA A 266 2.97 -2.90 19.49
N THR A 267 3.31 -3.56 20.59
CA THR A 267 2.49 -4.63 21.18
C THR A 267 1.07 -4.14 21.48
N GLN A 268 0.93 -2.98 22.13
CA GLN A 268 -0.38 -2.42 22.42
C GLN A 268 -1.19 -2.15 21.15
N THR A 269 -0.56 -1.57 20.13
CA THR A 269 -1.22 -1.26 18.85
C THR A 269 -1.66 -2.52 18.11
N LEU A 270 -0.82 -3.57 18.11
CA LEU A 270 -1.16 -4.87 17.53
C LEU A 270 -2.30 -5.58 18.28
N ARG A 271 -2.32 -5.53 19.62
CA ARG A 271 -3.44 -6.07 20.41
C ARG A 271 -4.75 -5.38 20.07
N GLN A 272 -4.74 -4.05 20.02
CA GLN A 272 -5.92 -3.26 19.60
C GLN A 272 -6.40 -3.62 18.19
N ALA A 273 -5.48 -3.90 17.26
CA ALA A 273 -5.83 -4.31 15.90
C ALA A 273 -6.57 -5.67 15.89
N VAL A 274 -6.07 -6.65 16.66
CA VAL A 274 -6.70 -7.98 16.79
C VAL A 274 -8.05 -7.92 17.52
N GLU A 275 -8.15 -7.09 18.56
CA GLU A 275 -9.38 -6.93 19.35
C GLU A 275 -10.49 -6.23 18.54
N ARG A 276 -10.15 -5.24 17.71
CA ARG A 276 -11.13 -4.50 16.91
C ARG A 276 -11.56 -5.22 15.63
N ASP A 277 -10.67 -5.97 14.99
CA ASP A 277 -10.99 -6.77 13.80
C ASP A 277 -10.46 -8.20 13.96
N PRO A 278 -11.19 -9.06 14.71
CA PRO A 278 -10.77 -10.44 14.91
C PRO A 278 -10.75 -11.26 13.62
N ALA A 279 -11.56 -10.90 12.61
CA ALA A 279 -11.66 -11.62 11.35
C ALA A 279 -10.70 -11.10 10.27
N SER A 280 -9.78 -10.19 10.64
CA SER A 280 -8.92 -9.51 9.69
C SER A 280 -8.11 -10.47 8.81
N PRO A 281 -7.99 -10.22 7.49
CA PRO A 281 -7.15 -11.03 6.60
C PRO A 281 -5.67 -10.99 6.98
N ILE A 282 -5.22 -9.95 7.70
CA ILE A 282 -3.84 -9.83 8.19
C ILE A 282 -3.63 -10.43 9.59
N ARG A 283 -4.64 -11.09 10.19
CA ARG A 283 -4.54 -11.73 11.51
C ARG A 283 -3.33 -12.67 11.65
N PRO A 284 -2.95 -13.52 10.67
CA PRO A 284 -1.75 -14.36 10.79
C PRO A 284 -0.48 -13.53 11.02
N LEU A 285 -0.38 -12.36 10.38
CA LEU A 285 0.73 -11.44 10.55
C LEU A 285 0.68 -10.77 11.93
N LEU A 286 -0.49 -10.30 12.36
CA LEU A 286 -0.67 -9.72 13.70
C LEU A 286 -0.27 -10.71 14.80
N ARG A 287 -0.68 -11.97 14.68
CA ARG A 287 -0.32 -13.07 15.61
C ARG A 287 1.18 -13.32 15.63
N PHE A 288 1.81 -13.37 14.46
CA PHE A 288 3.26 -13.55 14.36
C PHE A 288 4.03 -12.45 15.08
N TYR A 289 3.71 -11.18 14.80
CA TYR A 289 4.40 -10.05 15.45
C TYR A 289 4.06 -9.90 16.94
N LEU A 290 2.86 -10.27 17.37
CA LEU A 290 2.53 -10.34 18.79
C LEU A 290 3.35 -11.43 19.48
N LEU A 291 3.45 -12.62 18.91
CA LEU A 291 4.32 -13.68 19.41
C LEU A 291 5.77 -13.21 19.53
N CYS A 292 6.31 -12.53 18.51
CA CYS A 292 7.67 -12.01 18.56
C CYS A 292 7.90 -10.95 19.65
N THR A 293 6.86 -10.18 20.02
CA THR A 293 6.99 -9.08 20.98
C THR A 293 6.62 -9.46 22.41
N THR A 294 5.73 -10.45 22.60
CA THR A 294 5.22 -10.86 23.91
C THR A 294 5.60 -12.28 24.30
N ASN A 295 6.08 -13.08 23.35
CA ASN A 295 6.28 -14.53 23.49
C ASN A 295 4.98 -15.29 23.83
N GLU A 296 3.81 -14.70 23.54
CA GLU A 296 2.50 -15.31 23.76
C GLU A 296 1.85 -15.66 22.41
N LEU A 297 1.36 -16.90 22.29
CA LEU A 297 0.62 -17.33 21.12
C LEU A 297 -0.87 -17.00 21.29
N ILE A 298 -1.37 -16.06 20.50
CA ILE A 298 -2.81 -15.78 20.44
C ILE A 298 -3.48 -16.89 19.63
N ASP A 299 -4.62 -17.39 20.10
CA ASP A 299 -5.34 -18.48 19.43
C ASP A 299 -5.83 -18.11 18.03
N GLU A 300 -5.79 -19.11 17.16
CA GLU A 300 -6.17 -19.01 15.74
C GLU A 300 -7.67 -18.79 15.56
N LYS A 301 -8.47 -19.34 16.50
CA LYS A 301 -9.92 -19.26 16.50
C LYS A 301 -10.37 -18.25 17.56
N THR A 302 -10.72 -17.03 17.15
CA THR A 302 -11.93 -16.44 17.74
C THR A 302 -13.08 -17.14 17.05
N THR A 303 -13.59 -18.18 17.70
CA THR A 303 -14.90 -18.71 17.39
C THR A 303 -15.87 -17.54 17.53
N ASN A 304 -16.25 -16.91 16.42
CA ASN A 304 -17.62 -16.45 16.28
C ASN A 304 -18.49 -17.72 16.19
N THR A 305 -18.50 -18.52 17.25
CA THR A 305 -19.78 -19.04 17.70
C THR A 305 -20.51 -17.77 18.10
N ASN A 306 -21.26 -17.22 17.16
CA ASN A 306 -22.59 -16.81 17.50
C ASN A 306 -23.17 -18.03 18.25
N THR A 307 -23.01 -18.07 19.57
CA THR A 307 -24.16 -18.40 20.40
C THR A 307 -25.20 -17.41 19.94
N ILE A 308 -25.92 -17.81 18.89
CA ILE A 308 -27.29 -17.43 18.72
C ILE A 308 -27.84 -17.75 20.10
N GLU A 309 -28.03 -16.74 20.93
CA GLU A 309 -29.00 -16.86 22.00
C GLU A 309 -30.25 -17.26 21.24
N GLU A 310 -30.55 -18.57 21.25
CA GLU A 310 -31.85 -19.05 20.84
C GLU A 310 -32.80 -18.20 21.67
N PHE A 311 -33.49 -17.27 21.00
CA PHE A 311 -34.59 -16.57 21.62
C PHE A 311 -35.51 -17.69 22.09
N ASP A 312 -35.54 -17.90 23.41
CA ASP A 312 -36.49 -18.79 24.06
C ASP A 312 -37.83 -18.47 23.43
N SER A 313 -38.37 -19.45 22.71
CA SER A 313 -39.57 -19.31 21.92
C SER A 313 -40.62 -18.64 22.78
N LEU A 314 -41.04 -17.43 22.40
CA LEU A 314 -42.19 -16.79 23.01
C LEU A 314 -43.36 -17.75 22.86
N SER A 315 -43.69 -18.45 23.94
CA SER A 315 -44.86 -19.30 24.03
C SER A 315 -46.07 -18.40 23.80
N VAL A 316 -46.58 -18.42 22.58
CA VAL A 316 -47.85 -17.80 22.22
C VAL A 316 -48.92 -18.55 23.02
N GLU A 317 -49.30 -18.01 24.17
CA GLU A 317 -50.54 -18.40 24.83
C GLU A 317 -51.68 -18.05 23.87
N ALA A 318 -52.30 -19.09 23.32
CA ALA A 318 -53.49 -18.95 22.50
C ALA A 318 -54.61 -18.29 23.34
N PRO A 319 -55.36 -17.32 22.79
CA PRO A 319 -56.43 -16.70 23.54
C PRO A 319 -57.52 -17.73 23.85
N ALA A 320 -57.94 -17.75 25.11
CA ALA A 320 -59.03 -18.56 25.61
C ALA A 320 -60.29 -18.35 24.75
N LYS A 321 -60.84 -19.44 24.22
CA LYS A 321 -62.18 -19.45 23.65
C LYS A 321 -63.19 -19.36 24.79
N ASP A 322 -63.75 -18.17 24.99
CA ASP A 322 -64.94 -18.01 25.81
C ASP A 322 -66.14 -18.70 25.15
N LYS A 323 -66.95 -19.33 26.00
CA LYS A 323 -68.19 -20.07 25.68
C LYS A 323 -69.36 -19.13 25.41
#